data_AF-A0A8T3QUV2-F1
#
_entry.id   AF-A0A8T3QUV2-F1
#
_cell.length_a   1.000
_cell.length_b   1.000
_cell.length_c   1.000
_cell.angle_alpha   90.00
_cell.angle_beta   90.00
_cell.angle_gamma   90.00
#
_symmetry.space_group_name_H-M   'P 1'
#
loop_
_entity.id
_entity.type
_entity.pdbx_description
1 polymer ?
#
loop_
_entity_poly.entity_id
_entity_poly.type
_entity_poly.pdbx_seq_one_letter_code
_entity_poly.pdbx_strand_id
1 'polypeptide(L)'
;MEGIVGAITADSLVIEVGGIGYRVFAAPAILATAVPGGKLKLHTFHLVREDLQALYGFRNAEELGFFNLLLTVTGVGPKVALAIVGSRATPDLQLAIMTGDQAVLVAIPGIGRKLAERVI
;
A
#
# COMPACT_ATOMS: atom_id res chain seq x y z
N MET A 1 5.89 7.32 9.93
CA MET A 1 5.03 8.44 10.36
C MET A 1 4.19 8.00 11.56
N GLU A 2 4.11 8.82 12.60
CA GLU A 2 3.30 8.55 13.80
C GLU A 2 2.54 9.81 14.19
N GLY A 3 1.23 9.69 14.44
CA GLY A 3 0.38 10.84 14.73
C GLY A 3 -1.05 10.44 15.11
N ILE A 4 -1.95 11.42 15.09
CA ILE A 4 -3.38 11.23 15.38
C ILE A 4 -4.15 11.07 14.07
N VAL A 5 -5.07 10.12 14.00
CA VAL A 5 -5.96 9.96 12.84
C VAL A 5 -6.97 11.11 12.85
N GLY A 6 -6.95 11.97 11.83
CA GLY A 6 -7.89 13.08 11.68
C GLY A 6 -9.16 12.66 10.95
N ALA A 7 -9.03 12.22 9.70
CA ALA A 7 -10.14 11.80 8.84
C ALA A 7 -9.80 10.51 8.09
N ILE A 8 -10.83 9.76 7.69
CA ILE A 8 -10.70 8.51 6.92
C ILE A 8 -11.55 8.64 5.65
N THR A 9 -10.98 8.31 4.49
CA THR A 9 -11.67 8.23 3.20
C THR A 9 -11.69 6.78 2.70
N ALA A 10 -12.24 6.55 1.51
CA ALA A 10 -12.33 5.21 0.93
C ALA A 10 -10.95 4.56 0.65
N ASP A 11 -9.92 5.37 0.36
CA ASP A 11 -8.61 4.92 -0.12
C ASP A 11 -7.43 5.51 0.68
N SER A 12 -7.71 6.37 1.65
CA SER A 12 -6.69 7.09 2.41
C SER A 12 -7.16 7.48 3.80
N LEU A 13 -6.24 7.97 4.61
CA LEU A 13 -6.55 8.65 5.87
C LEU A 13 -5.69 9.91 6.01
N VAL A 14 -6.11 10.82 6.89
CA VAL A 14 -5.30 11.95 7.33
C VAL A 14 -4.64 11.60 8.66
N ILE A 15 -3.32 11.70 8.73
CA ILE A 15 -2.57 11.63 10.00
C ILE A 15 -2.08 13.03 10.33
N GLU A 16 -2.46 13.53 11.50
CA GLU A 16 -2.06 14.82 12.05
C GLU A 16 -0.77 14.67 12.87
N VAL A 17 0.26 15.44 12.48
CA VAL A 17 1.57 15.48 13.13
C VAL A 17 2.00 16.93 13.27
N GLY A 18 2.16 17.39 14.51
CA GLY A 18 2.62 18.76 14.78
C GLY A 18 1.71 19.85 14.20
N GLY A 19 0.39 19.61 14.12
CA GLY A 19 -0.57 20.54 13.54
C GLY A 19 -0.71 20.48 12.01
N ILE A 20 0.00 19.57 11.33
CA ILE A 20 -0.10 19.37 9.88
C ILE A 20 -0.80 18.04 9.60
N GLY A 21 -1.85 18.07 8.79
CA GLY A 21 -2.57 16.87 8.32
C GLY A 21 -1.99 16.33 7.02
N TYR A 22 -1.43 15.12 7.06
CA TYR A 22 -0.92 14.46 5.86
C TYR A 22 -1.90 13.41 5.37
N ARG A 23 -2.28 13.49 4.09
CA ARG A 23 -3.04 12.43 3.43
C ARG A 23 -2.11 11.26 3.11
N VAL A 24 -2.43 10.09 3.66
CA VAL A 24 -1.70 8.84 3.46
C VAL A 24 -2.62 7.80 2.82
N PHE A 25 -2.31 7.37 1.60
CA PHE A 25 -2.98 6.26 0.94
C PHE A 25 -2.61 4.95 1.64
N ALA A 26 -3.60 4.12 1.93
CA ALA A 26 -3.37 2.88 2.69
C ALA A 26 -4.34 1.78 2.23
N ALA A 27 -3.95 0.53 2.48
CA ALA A 27 -4.80 -0.61 2.16
C ALA A 27 -6.09 -0.58 3.01
N PRO A 28 -7.23 -1.12 2.50
CA PRO A 28 -8.51 -1.14 3.23
C PRO A 28 -8.40 -1.75 4.64
N ALA A 29 -7.53 -2.75 4.83
CA ALA A 29 -7.29 -3.36 6.14
C ALA A 29 -6.74 -2.36 7.19
N ILE A 30 -5.89 -1.40 6.77
CA ILE A 30 -5.38 -0.35 7.64
C ILE A 30 -6.50 0.64 7.96
N LEU A 31 -7.23 1.07 6.92
CA LEU A 31 -8.34 2.03 7.05
C LEU A 31 -9.44 1.51 7.98
N ALA A 32 -9.78 0.23 7.88
CA ALA A 32 -10.80 -0.43 8.70
C ALA A 32 -10.46 -0.46 10.20
N THR A 33 -9.16 -0.43 10.54
CA THR A 33 -8.69 -0.42 11.94
C THR A 33 -8.40 0.97 12.48
N ALA A 34 -8.37 1.99 11.61
CA ALA A 34 -8.09 3.36 12.02
C ALA A 34 -9.30 3.98 12.71
N VAL A 35 -9.06 4.76 13.76
CA VAL A 35 -10.11 5.41 14.56
C VAL A 35 -9.79 6.90 14.64
N PRO A 36 -10.68 7.81 14.20
CA PRO A 36 -10.48 9.25 14.35
C PRO A 36 -10.21 9.64 15.82
N GLY A 37 -9.23 10.52 16.04
CA GLY A 37 -8.71 10.87 17.37
C GLY A 37 -7.76 9.84 17.97
N GLY A 38 -7.64 8.64 17.38
CA GLY A 38 -6.72 7.59 17.81
C GLY A 38 -5.29 7.82 17.34
N LYS A 39 -4.32 7.28 18.10
CA LYS A 39 -2.91 7.24 17.66
C LYS A 39 -2.71 6.14 16.63
N LEU A 40 -1.98 6.46 15.57
CA LEU A 40 -1.58 5.50 14.55
C LEU A 40 -0.14 5.74 14.10
N LYS A 41 0.58 4.65 13.90
CA LYS A 41 1.92 4.65 13.33
C LYS A 41 1.90 3.82 12.05
N LEU A 42 2.41 4.42 10.97
CA LEU A 42 2.59 3.75 9.68
C LEU A 42 4.03 3.89 9.21
N HIS A 43 4.53 2.83 8.59
CA HIS A 43 5.70 2.91 7.72
C HIS A 43 5.28 3.55 6.41
N THR A 44 6.07 4.48 5.87
CA THR A 44 5.62 5.31 4.75
C THR A 44 6.61 5.32 3.60
N PHE A 45 6.07 5.23 2.38
CA PHE A 45 6.78 5.56 1.15
C PHE A 45 6.31 6.94 0.66
N HIS A 46 7.25 7.85 0.40
CA HIS A 46 6.95 9.18 -0.13
C HIS A 46 7.28 9.23 -1.62
N LEU A 47 6.25 9.25 -2.46
CA LEU A 47 6.39 9.45 -3.88
C LEU A 47 6.47 10.95 -4.18
N VAL A 48 7.61 11.38 -4.72
CA VAL A 48 7.81 12.75 -5.19
C VAL A 48 8.10 12.70 -6.69
N ARG A 49 7.26 13.40 -7.46
CA ARG A 49 7.40 13.68 -8.89
C ARG A 49 7.21 15.17 -9.09
N GLU A 50 7.49 15.65 -10.30
CA GLU A 50 7.39 17.07 -10.65
C GLU A 50 6.00 17.65 -10.40
N ASP A 51 4.94 16.87 -10.65
CA ASP A 51 3.54 17.27 -10.57
C ASP A 51 2.76 16.61 -9.41
N LEU A 52 3.40 15.72 -8.65
CA LEU A 52 2.73 14.87 -7.67
C LEU A 52 3.58 14.60 -6.44
N GLN A 53 3.00 14.83 -5.27
CA GLN A 53 3.47 14.28 -4.00
C GLN A 53 2.38 13.39 -3.39
N ALA A 54 2.75 12.16 -3.02
CA ALA A 54 1.84 11.21 -2.42
C ALA A 54 2.54 10.36 -1.35
N LEU A 55 1.86 10.15 -0.22
CA LEU A 55 2.32 9.24 0.84
C LEU A 55 1.52 7.94 0.77
N TYR A 56 2.23 6.82 0.84
CA TYR A 56 1.66 5.47 0.94
C TYR A 56 2.05 4.87 2.29
N GLY A 57 1.09 4.31 3.01
CA GLY A 57 1.25 3.83 4.38
C GLY A 57 1.10 2.31 4.52
N PHE A 58 1.92 1.73 5.39
CA PHE A 58 2.04 0.29 5.64
C PHE A 58 2.13 0.02 7.15
N ARG A 59 1.67 -1.14 7.61
CA ARG A 59 1.63 -1.50 9.03
C ARG A 59 3.03 -1.76 9.60
N ASN A 60 3.90 -2.33 8.77
CA ASN A 60 5.24 -2.75 9.18
C ASN A 60 6.26 -2.51 8.07
N ALA A 61 7.53 -2.75 8.38
CA ALA A 61 8.63 -2.58 7.43
C ALA A 61 8.62 -3.63 6.31
N GLU A 62 8.06 -4.82 6.55
CA GLU A 62 7.98 -5.90 5.56
C GLU A 62 7.03 -5.54 4.42
N GLU A 63 5.84 -5.03 4.73
CA GLU A 63 4.87 -4.52 3.76
C GLU A 63 5.47 -3.38 2.93
N LEU A 64 6.17 -2.44 3.57
CA LEU A 64 6.87 -1.35 2.88
C LEU A 64 7.99 -1.87 1.97
N GLY A 65 8.77 -2.85 2.43
CA GLY A 65 9.83 -3.48 1.64
C GLY A 65 9.27 -4.19 0.41
N PHE A 66 8.19 -4.96 0.58
CA PHE A 66 7.54 -5.66 -0.52
C PHE A 66 6.92 -4.67 -1.53
N PHE A 67 6.28 -3.60 -1.04
CA PHE A 67 5.81 -2.51 -1.90
C PHE A 67 6.94 -1.91 -2.75
N ASN A 68 8.09 -1.61 -2.15
CA ASN A 68 9.24 -1.06 -2.87
C ASN A 68 9.78 -2.04 -3.93
N LEU A 69 9.81 -3.34 -3.63
CA LEU A 69 10.22 -4.35 -4.59
C LEU A 69 9.25 -4.39 -5.78
N LEU A 70 7.95 -4.36 -5.53
CA LEU A 70 6.93 -4.35 -6.58
C LEU A 70 7.06 -3.13 -7.51
N LEU A 71 7.46 -1.97 -6.99
CA LEU A 71 7.72 -0.78 -7.81
C LEU A 71 8.88 -0.94 -8.82
N THR A 72 9.76 -1.92 -8.63
CA THR A 72 10.84 -2.22 -9.60
C THR A 72 10.32 -2.97 -10.83
N VAL A 73 9.13 -3.57 -10.74
CA VAL A 73 8.53 -4.33 -11.85
C VAL A 73 7.94 -3.38 -12.88
N THR A 74 8.33 -3.55 -14.15
CA THR A 74 7.88 -2.68 -15.24
C THR A 74 6.36 -2.76 -15.43
N GLY A 75 5.70 -1.62 -15.26
CA GLY A 75 4.24 -1.49 -15.38
C GLY A 75 3.50 -1.60 -14.05
N VAL A 76 4.19 -1.86 -12.93
CA VAL A 76 3.62 -1.79 -11.59
C VAL A 76 3.79 -0.37 -11.04
N GLY A 77 2.69 0.37 -11.00
CA GLY A 77 2.64 1.69 -10.37
C GLY A 77 2.30 1.62 -8.88
N PRO A 78 2.46 2.72 -8.12
CA PRO A 78 2.17 2.78 -6.69
C PRO A 78 0.76 2.35 -6.28
N LYS A 79 -0.28 2.66 -7.08
CA LYS A 79 -1.64 2.21 -6.79
C LYS A 79 -1.79 0.68 -6.90
N VAL A 80 -1.16 0.09 -7.91
CA VAL A 80 -1.19 -1.36 -8.12
C VAL A 80 -0.36 -2.05 -7.03
N ALA A 81 0.84 -1.55 -6.74
CA ALA A 81 1.67 -2.09 -5.66
C ALA A 81 0.94 -2.05 -4.32
N LEU A 82 0.24 -0.95 -3.99
CA LEU A 82 -0.57 -0.86 -2.77
C LEU A 82 -1.71 -1.90 -2.77
N ALA A 83 -2.39 -2.10 -3.91
CA ALA A 83 -3.44 -3.11 -4.04
C ALA A 83 -2.89 -4.53 -3.85
N ILE A 84 -1.69 -4.83 -4.35
CA ILE A 84 -1.03 -6.12 -4.14
C ILE A 84 -0.76 -6.34 -2.65
N VAL A 85 0.00 -5.43 -2.02
CA VAL A 85 0.37 -5.54 -0.60
C VAL A 85 -0.87 -5.56 0.30
N GLY A 86 -1.91 -4.82 -0.05
CA GLY A 86 -3.16 -4.75 0.71
C GLY A 86 -4.11 -5.92 0.53
N SER A 87 -3.85 -6.83 -0.43
CA SER A 87 -4.79 -7.91 -0.77
C SER A 87 -4.77 -9.08 0.21
N ARG A 88 -3.58 -9.46 0.70
CA ARG A 88 -3.32 -10.61 1.59
C ARG A 88 -2.07 -10.35 2.42
N ALA A 89 -1.76 -11.25 3.36
CA ALA A 89 -0.51 -11.17 4.10
C ALA A 89 0.70 -11.29 3.15
N THR A 90 1.78 -10.55 3.43
CA THR A 90 2.98 -10.55 2.60
C THR A 90 3.57 -11.95 2.35
N PRO A 91 3.64 -12.86 3.34
CA PRO A 91 4.13 -14.22 3.11
C PRO A 91 3.28 -15.01 2.11
N ASP A 92 1.95 -14.85 2.12
CA ASP A 92 1.05 -15.55 1.20
C ASP A 92 1.25 -15.07 -0.25
N LEU A 93 1.50 -13.77 -0.42
CA LEU A 93 1.78 -13.18 -1.73
C LEU A 93 3.14 -13.60 -2.26
N GLN A 94 4.16 -13.63 -1.40
CA GLN A 94 5.48 -14.15 -1.75
C GLN A 94 5.41 -15.61 -2.16
N LEU A 95 4.66 -16.44 -1.42
CA LEU A 95 4.45 -17.84 -1.79
C LEU A 95 3.76 -17.96 -3.15
N ALA A 96 2.68 -17.21 -3.39
CA ALA A 96 1.98 -17.23 -4.68
C ALA A 96 2.89 -16.82 -5.85
N ILE A 97 3.78 -15.85 -5.64
CA ILE A 97 4.80 -15.45 -6.62
C ILE A 97 5.78 -16.60 -6.85
N MET A 98 6.34 -17.18 -5.78
CA MET A 98 7.33 -18.26 -5.87
C MET A 98 6.78 -19.54 -6.52
N THR A 99 5.50 -19.85 -6.34
CA THR A 99 4.85 -21.02 -6.93
C THR A 99 4.25 -20.75 -8.31
N GLY A 100 4.32 -19.51 -8.80
CA GLY A 100 3.72 -19.10 -10.06
C GLY A 100 2.19 -19.12 -10.07
N ASP A 101 1.54 -18.99 -8.91
CA ASP A 101 0.09 -18.92 -8.79
C ASP A 101 -0.45 -17.56 -9.26
N GLN A 102 -0.51 -17.42 -10.58
CA GLN A 102 -0.97 -16.22 -11.28
C GLN A 102 -2.43 -15.86 -10.92
N ALA A 103 -3.26 -16.84 -10.54
CA ALA A 103 -4.67 -16.62 -10.26
C ALA A 103 -4.87 -15.71 -9.04
N VAL A 104 -4.00 -15.84 -8.03
CA VAL A 104 -4.01 -14.97 -6.84
C VAL A 104 -3.80 -13.51 -7.23
N LEU A 105 -2.86 -13.22 -8.14
CA LEU A 105 -2.56 -11.86 -8.58
C LEU A 105 -3.64 -11.29 -9.49
N VAL A 106 -4.17 -12.10 -10.42
CA VAL A 106 -5.22 -11.66 -11.37
C VAL A 106 -6.56 -11.37 -10.67
N ALA A 107 -6.81 -11.98 -9.51
CA ALA A 107 -7.99 -11.67 -8.70
C ALA A 107 -7.97 -10.26 -8.10
N ILE A 108 -6.82 -9.58 -8.08
CA ILE A 108 -6.66 -8.25 -7.50
C ILE A 108 -7.13 -7.19 -8.51
N PRO A 109 -8.03 -6.26 -8.13
CA PRO A 109 -8.53 -5.22 -9.02
C PRO A 109 -7.40 -4.40 -9.64
N GLY A 110 -7.43 -4.27 -10.97
CA GLY A 110 -6.41 -3.53 -11.74
C GLY A 110 -5.21 -4.37 -12.18
N ILE A 111 -5.17 -5.67 -11.89
CA ILE A 111 -4.11 -6.58 -12.34
C ILE A 111 -4.65 -7.55 -13.40
N GLY A 112 -4.17 -7.40 -14.63
CA GLY A 112 -4.45 -8.36 -15.71
C GLY A 112 -3.38 -9.46 -15.80
N ARG A 113 -3.63 -10.49 -16.62
CA ARG A 113 -2.70 -11.64 -16.81
C ARG A 113 -1.27 -11.20 -17.13
N LYS A 114 -1.11 -10.30 -18.10
CA LYS A 114 0.20 -9.76 -18.51
C LYS A 114 0.97 -9.07 -17.39
N LEU A 115 0.26 -8.42 -16.46
CA LEU A 115 0.91 -7.76 -15.33
C LEU A 115 1.27 -8.77 -14.24
N ALA A 116 0.37 -9.72 -13.97
CA ALA A 116 0.64 -10.83 -13.05
C ALA A 116 1.86 -11.66 -13.50
N GLU A 117 2.01 -11.93 -14.80
CA GLU A 117 3.18 -12.61 -15.38
C GLU A 117 4.50 -11.86 -15.18
N ARG A 118 4.47 -10.53 -15.04
CA ARG A 118 5.70 -9.74 -14.81
C ARG A 118 6.10 -9.69 -13.34
N VAL A 119 5.14 -9.94 -12.45
CA VAL A 119 5.34 -9.91 -10.99
C VAL A 119 5.87 -11.25 -10.49
N ILE A 120 5.54 -12.35 -11.18
CA ILE A 120 6.09 -13.69 -11.00
C ILE A 120 7.50 -13.74 -11.59
#